data_AF-A0AA35XD45-F1
#
_entry.id   AF-A0AA35XD45-F1
#
_cell.length_a   1.000
_cell.length_b   1.000
_cell.length_c   1.000
_cell.angle_alpha   90.00
_cell.angle_beta   90.00
_cell.angle_gamma   90.00
#
_symmetry.space_group_name_H-M   'P 1'
#
loop_
_entity.id
_entity.type
_entity.pdbx_description
1 polymer ?
#
loop_
_entity_poly.entity_id
_entity_poly.type
_entity_poly.pdbx_seq_one_letter_code
_entity_poly.pdbx_strand_id
1 'polypeptide(L)'
;MASALYLENFLENIENLPTELQRNFTLMRSLDQRAQDLLKEIDVNSADYKAKVKDLSKEERKERLTKIQETFQKAREYSDDKVQIAMQMYEMVSQFLVLSQ
;
A
#
# COMPACT_ATOMS: atom_id res chain seq x y z
N MET A 1 -3.03 15.40 -39.48
CA MET A 1 -4.10 15.31 -38.45
C MET A 1 -3.76 14.30 -37.37
N ALA A 2 -3.29 13.08 -37.69
CA ALA A 2 -2.83 12.12 -36.68
C ALA A 2 -1.62 12.63 -35.85
N SER A 3 -0.64 13.27 -36.48
CA SER A 3 0.56 13.80 -35.83
C SER A 3 0.30 14.89 -34.77
N ALA A 4 -0.78 15.68 -34.91
CA ALA A 4 -1.16 16.69 -33.93
C ALA A 4 -1.78 16.07 -32.67
N LEU A 5 -2.66 15.08 -32.85
CA LEU A 5 -3.29 14.32 -31.76
C LEU A 5 -2.28 13.51 -30.93
N TYR A 6 -1.25 12.94 -31.55
CA TYR A 6 -0.17 12.25 -30.82
C TYR A 6 0.68 13.22 -29.98
N LEU A 7 0.94 14.42 -30.51
CA LEU A 7 1.73 15.44 -29.82
C LEU A 7 0.96 16.06 -28.65
N GLU A 8 -0.34 16.32 -28.82
CA GLU A 8 -1.22 16.81 -27.75
C GLU A 8 -1.35 15.79 -26.62
N ASN A 9 -1.58 14.51 -26.93
CA ASN A 9 -1.59 13.45 -25.92
C ASN A 9 -0.22 13.29 -25.23
N PHE A 10 0.89 13.43 -25.94
CA PHE A 10 2.23 13.37 -25.33
C PHE A 10 2.49 14.56 -24.39
N LEU A 11 2.08 15.76 -24.79
CA LEU A 11 2.20 16.97 -23.97
C LEU A 11 1.31 16.91 -22.72
N GLU A 12 0.05 16.47 -22.84
CA GLU A 12 -0.84 16.24 -21.69
C GLU A 12 -0.28 15.17 -20.74
N ASN A 13 0.30 14.09 -21.27
CA ASN A 13 0.94 13.06 -20.45
C ASN A 13 2.18 13.58 -19.71
N ILE A 14 2.97 14.47 -20.32
CA ILE A 14 4.13 15.11 -19.65
C ILE A 14 3.70 16.06 -18.55
N GLU A 15 2.67 16.86 -18.81
CA GLU A 15 2.24 17.92 -17.90
C GLU A 15 1.57 17.34 -16.64
N ASN A 16 0.88 16.21 -16.79
CA ASN A 16 0.19 15.54 -15.68
C ASN A 16 1.09 14.57 -14.89
N LEU A 17 2.18 14.08 -15.47
CA LEU A 17 3.06 13.07 -14.87
C LEU A 17 3.60 13.45 -13.47
N PRO A 18 4.13 14.66 -13.22
CA PRO A 18 4.60 15.04 -11.88
C PRO A 18 3.49 15.04 -10.84
N THR A 19 2.29 15.48 -11.23
CA THR A 19 1.10 15.53 -10.37
C THR A 19 0.61 14.14 -10.00
N GLU A 20 0.58 13.22 -10.97
CA GLU A 20 0.19 11.82 -10.74
C GLU A 20 1.21 11.06 -9.90
N LEU A 21 2.51 11.23 -10.17
CA LEU A 21 3.57 10.66 -9.34
C LEU A 21 3.49 11.18 -7.90
N GLN A 22 3.32 12.49 -7.70
CA GLN A 22 3.19 13.08 -6.37
C GLN A 22 1.98 12.51 -5.62
N ARG A 23 0.84 12.34 -6.31
CA ARG A 23 -0.36 11.72 -5.75
C ARG A 23 -0.10 10.26 -5.34
N ASN A 24 0.55 9.48 -6.20
CA ASN A 24 0.87 8.08 -5.96
C ASN A 24 1.85 7.91 -4.78
N PHE A 25 2.90 8.74 -4.69
CA PHE A 25 3.81 8.74 -3.53
C PHE A 25 3.10 9.14 -2.23
N THR A 26 2.20 10.12 -2.28
CA THR A 26 1.41 10.54 -1.12
C THR A 26 0.50 9.40 -0.64
N LEU A 27 -0.18 8.73 -1.57
CA LEU A 27 -1.03 7.58 -1.27
C LEU A 27 -0.22 6.41 -0.70
N MET A 28 0.92 6.08 -1.33
CA MET A 28 1.82 5.01 -0.88
C MET A 28 2.34 5.29 0.53
N ARG A 29 2.71 6.54 0.85
CA ARG A 29 3.12 6.96 2.19
C ARG A 29 1.99 6.84 3.22
N SER A 30 0.77 7.22 2.85
CA SER A 30 -0.40 7.07 3.73
C SER A 30 -0.68 5.59 4.02
N LEU A 31 -0.61 4.72 3.02
CA LEU A 31 -0.76 3.27 3.20
C LEU A 31 0.37 2.71 4.06
N ASP A 32 1.60 3.23 3.89
CA ASP A 32 2.74 2.83 4.71
C ASP A 32 2.54 3.15 6.18
N GLN A 33 2.09 4.37 6.49
CA GLN A 33 1.76 4.75 7.85
C GLN A 33 0.69 3.83 8.46
N ARG A 34 -0.41 3.57 7.73
CA ARG A 34 -1.49 2.70 8.21
C ARG A 34 -1.02 1.26 8.46
N ALA A 35 -0.21 0.70 7.55
CA ALA A 35 0.35 -0.63 7.73
C ALA A 35 1.26 -0.70 8.96
N GLN A 36 2.13 0.30 9.15
CA GLN A 36 3.02 0.37 10.32
C GLN A 36 2.23 0.49 11.63
N ASP A 37 1.14 1.26 11.65
CA ASP A 37 0.31 1.42 12.84
C ASP A 37 -0.39 0.09 13.22
N LEU A 38 -0.89 -0.65 12.23
CA LEU A 38 -1.44 -1.99 12.47
C LEU A 38 -0.37 -2.98 12.95
N LEU A 39 0.85 -2.94 12.40
CA LEU A 39 1.95 -3.79 12.87
C LEU A 39 2.31 -3.51 14.33
N LYS A 40 2.34 -2.24 14.75
CA LYS A 40 2.52 -1.86 16.16
C LYS A 40 1.39 -2.38 17.04
N GLU A 41 0.14 -2.29 16.57
CA GLU A 41 -1.01 -2.84 17.31
C GLU A 41 -0.86 -4.36 17.47
N ILE A 42 -0.43 -5.07 16.42
CA ILE A 42 -0.17 -6.51 16.44
C ILE A 42 0.93 -6.84 17.46
N ASP A 43 2.02 -6.09 17.50
CA ASP A 43 3.10 -6.30 18.46
C ASP A 43 2.62 -6.15 19.91
N VAL A 44 1.85 -5.10 20.19
CA VAL A 44 1.26 -4.87 21.52
C VAL A 44 0.29 -5.98 21.91
N ASN A 45 -0.64 -6.34 21.01
CA ASN A 45 -1.61 -7.41 21.25
C ASN A 45 -0.93 -8.77 21.43
N SER A 46 0.12 -9.04 20.67
CA SER A 46 0.91 -10.27 20.76
C SER A 46 1.71 -10.33 22.06
N ALA A 47 2.26 -9.21 22.51
CA ALA A 47 2.96 -9.13 23.80
C ALA A 47 1.98 -9.35 24.97
N ASP A 48 0.81 -8.70 24.95
CA ASP A 48 -0.24 -8.90 25.97
C ASP A 48 -0.74 -10.35 26.00
N TYR A 49 -0.96 -10.94 24.81
CA TYR A 49 -1.35 -12.34 24.69
C TYR A 49 -0.29 -13.26 25.30
N LYS A 50 0.99 -13.09 24.97
CA LYS A 50 2.08 -13.91 25.54
C LYS A 50 2.17 -13.78 27.06
N ALA A 51 1.94 -12.58 27.61
CA ALA A 51 1.97 -12.36 29.06
C ALA A 51 0.80 -13.04 29.78
N LYS A 52 -0.41 -12.99 29.21
CA LYS A 52 -1.64 -13.47 29.85
C LYS A 52 -2.06 -14.88 29.45
N VAL A 53 -1.40 -15.50 28.47
CA VAL A 53 -1.85 -16.78 27.87
C VAL A 53 -2.11 -17.87 28.90
N LYS A 54 -1.34 -17.91 30.01
CA LYS A 54 -1.49 -18.93 31.06
C LYS A 54 -2.80 -18.79 31.84
N ASP A 55 -3.31 -17.57 31.97
CA ASP A 55 -4.50 -17.23 32.74
C ASP A 55 -5.78 -17.20 31.88
N LEU A 56 -5.63 -17.28 30.55
CA LEU A 56 -6.75 -17.27 29.60
C LEU A 56 -7.32 -18.66 29.35
N SER A 57 -8.65 -18.73 29.21
CA SER A 57 -9.38 -19.91 28.72
C SER A 57 -9.04 -20.26 27.26
N LYS A 58 -9.41 -21.46 26.81
CA LYS A 58 -9.16 -21.87 25.41
C LYS A 58 -9.92 -20.99 24.42
N GLU A 59 -11.12 -20.57 24.79
CA GLU A 59 -12.01 -19.72 24.02
C GLU A 59 -11.42 -18.32 23.87
N GLU A 60 -10.99 -17.69 24.98
CA GLU A 60 -10.35 -16.37 24.95
C GLU A 60 -9.02 -16.38 24.19
N ARG A 61 -8.26 -17.48 24.30
CA ARG A 61 -7.03 -17.64 23.51
C ARG A 61 -7.31 -17.65 22.02
N LYS A 62 -8.33 -18.41 21.61
CA LYS A 62 -8.76 -18.48 20.21
C LYS A 62 -9.23 -17.11 19.72
N GLU A 63 -10.08 -16.42 20.49
CA GLU A 63 -10.58 -15.09 20.12
C GLU A 63 -9.45 -14.08 19.93
N ARG A 64 -8.50 -14.01 20.88
CA ARG A 64 -7.36 -13.09 20.78
C ARG A 64 -6.45 -13.42 19.60
N LEU A 65 -6.22 -14.70 19.31
CA LEU A 65 -5.44 -15.13 18.14
C LEU A 65 -6.15 -14.76 16.84
N THR A 66 -7.47 -14.97 16.74
CA THR A 66 -8.26 -14.56 15.59
C THR A 66 -8.15 -13.06 15.36
N LYS A 67 -8.28 -12.24 16.41
CA LYS A 67 -8.13 -10.79 16.30
C LYS A 67 -6.75 -10.39 15.77
N ILE A 68 -5.67 -10.98 16.29
CA ILE A 68 -4.31 -10.73 15.79
C ILE A 68 -4.18 -11.11 14.31
N GLN A 69 -4.75 -12.25 13.90
CA GLN A 69 -4.73 -12.69 12.51
C GLN A 69 -5.50 -11.74 11.58
N GLU A 70 -6.67 -11.26 11.99
CA GLU A 70 -7.47 -10.30 11.21
C GLU A 70 -6.72 -8.97 11.04
N THR A 71 -6.12 -8.45 12.11
CA THR A 71 -5.30 -7.23 12.04
C THR A 71 -4.10 -7.43 11.12
N PHE A 72 -3.45 -8.60 11.17
CA PHE A 72 -2.32 -8.93 10.29
C PHE A 72 -2.75 -9.04 8.83
N GLN A 73 -3.88 -9.67 8.55
CA GLN A 73 -4.44 -9.76 7.21
C GLN A 73 -4.70 -8.37 6.63
N LYS A 74 -5.25 -7.45 7.43
CA LYS A 74 -5.46 -6.06 7.01
C LYS A 74 -4.15 -5.29 6.75
N ALA A 75 -3.13 -5.51 7.58
CA ALA A 75 -1.80 -4.92 7.34
C ALA A 75 -1.15 -5.44 6.06
N ARG A 76 -1.40 -6.72 5.73
CA ARG A 76 -0.96 -7.34 4.48
C ARG A 76 -1.68 -6.74 3.27
N GLU A 77 -3.00 -6.53 3.33
CA GLU A 77 -3.77 -5.88 2.26
C GLU A 77 -3.18 -4.50 1.91
N TYR A 78 -2.86 -3.67 2.92
CA TYR A 78 -2.18 -2.40 2.68
C TYR A 78 -0.79 -2.55 2.06
N SER A 79 -0.11 -3.67 2.29
CA SER A 79 1.19 -3.95 1.68
C SER A 79 1.03 -4.35 0.22
N ASP A 80 0.00 -5.13 -0.12
CA ASP A 80 -0.33 -5.50 -1.50
C ASP A 80 -0.75 -4.26 -2.31
N ASP A 81 -1.54 -3.35 -1.73
CA ASP A 81 -1.91 -2.07 -2.35
C ASP A 81 -0.69 -1.21 -2.70
N LYS A 82 0.33 -1.18 -1.84
CA LYS A 82 1.60 -0.46 -2.14
C LYS A 82 2.32 -1.05 -3.34
N VAL A 83 2.32 -2.38 -3.47
CA VAL A 83 2.94 -3.07 -4.62
C VAL A 83 2.23 -2.65 -5.89
N GLN A 84 0.90 -2.60 -5.89
CA GLN A 84 0.13 -2.14 -7.04
C GLN A 84 0.45 -0.68 -7.42
N ILE A 85 0.55 0.22 -6.44
CA ILE A 85 0.93 1.62 -6.71
C ILE A 85 2.35 1.70 -7.28
N ALA A 86 3.29 0.91 -6.75
CA ALA A 86 4.65 0.85 -7.28
C ALA A 86 4.68 0.35 -8.74
N MET A 87 3.86 -0.66 -9.07
CA MET A 87 3.70 -1.13 -10.45
C MET A 87 3.12 -0.04 -11.36
N GLN A 88 2.07 0.65 -10.93
CA GLN A 88 1.46 1.74 -11.69
C GLN A 88 2.46 2.88 -11.96
N MET A 89 3.24 3.28 -10.96
CA MET A 89 4.27 4.30 -11.14
C MET A 89 5.37 3.83 -12.10
N TYR A 90 5.77 2.55 -12.03
CA TYR A 90 6.76 1.99 -12.95
C TYR A 90 6.28 1.98 -14.40
N GLU A 91 5.04 1.54 -14.63
CA GLU A 91 4.42 1.54 -15.97
C GLU A 91 4.31 2.95 -16.54
N MET A 92 3.87 3.92 -15.72
CA MET A 92 3.74 5.32 -16.10
C MET A 92 5.08 5.93 -16.53
N VAL A 93 6.16 5.66 -15.77
CA VAL A 93 7.52 6.11 -16.11
C VAL A 93 8.06 5.37 -17.35
N SER A 94 7.79 4.07 -17.48
CA SER A 94 8.23 3.25 -18.61
C SER A 94 7.63 3.73 -19.93
N GLN A 95 6.31 4.01 -19.96
CA GLN A 95 5.64 4.57 -21.15
C GLN A 95 6.26 5.90 -21.58
N PHE A 96 6.61 6.76 -20.62
CA PHE A 96 7.27 8.03 -20.91
C PHE A 96 8.66 7.83 -21.55
N LEU A 97 9.48 6.91 -21.02
CA LEU A 97 10.80 6.61 -21.57
C LEU A 97 10.71 6.04 -22.99
N VAL A 98 9.73 5.17 -23.26
CA VAL A 98 9.52 4.57 -24.59
C VAL A 98 9.07 5.61 -25.63
N LEU A 99 8.28 6.61 -25.22
CA LEU A 99 7.85 7.70 -26.12
C LEU A 99 8.94 8.77 -26.33
N SER A 100 10.00 8.76 -25.52
CA SER A 100 11.13 9.69 -25.61
C SER A 100 12.27 9.23 -26.55
N GLN A 101 12.16 8.04 -27.15
CA GLN A 101 13.08 7.47 -28.15
C GLN A 101 12.41 7.39 -29.52
#